data_AF-A0A382SFN7-F1
#
_entry.id   AF-A0A382SFN7-F1
#
_cell.length_a   1.000
_cell.length_b   1.000
_cell.length_c   1.000
_cell.angle_alpha   90.00
_cell.angle_beta   90.00
_cell.angle_gamma   90.00
#
_symmetry.space_group_name_H-M   'P 1'
#
loop_
_entity.id
_entity.type
_entity.pdbx_description
1 polymer ?
#
loop_
_entity_poly.entity_id
_entity_poly.type
_entity_poly.pdbx_seq_one_letter_code
_entity_poly.pdbx_strand_id
1 'polypeptide(L)'
;VLERFNETAILTEKSGFAIIANKDGKCIGVVSDGDIRRKLLEGISMDSPIETIMNRDFSFVTDKDSSYKILRQFDKAVTNLPVLDMDSRPVNLYQYSKFMASFRSEPRIIRARVPVRVSFSGGGTDMSNYIEESPAAVLSSTINKYCTTSVIIRDDNEIHITSKDLNLGYSTRNLDEIEYGDDLDLIKAAIKVMQPDYGFDLEIYAEFEPGTGLGGSS
;
A
#
# COMPACT_ATOMS: atom_id res chain seq x y z
N VAL A 1 32.95 -20.37 1.91
CA VAL A 1 31.52 -19.98 1.81
C VAL A 1 31.20 -18.81 2.74
N LEU A 2 31.51 -18.91 4.04
CA LEU A 2 31.28 -17.82 5.01
C LEU A 2 31.98 -16.50 4.69
N GLU A 3 33.20 -16.56 4.16
CA GLU A 3 33.94 -15.37 3.73
C GLU A 3 33.16 -14.60 2.66
N ARG A 4 32.54 -15.31 1.71
CA ARG A 4 31.66 -14.73 0.69
C ARG A 4 30.29 -14.32 1.24
N PHE A 5 29.85 -14.88 2.37
CA PHE A 5 28.59 -14.46 3.03
C PHE A 5 28.71 -13.07 3.64
N ASN A 6 29.86 -12.72 4.23
CA ASN A 6 30.11 -11.37 4.71
C ASN A 6 30.09 -10.33 3.58
N GLU A 7 30.52 -10.71 2.37
CA GLU A 7 30.40 -9.87 1.18
C GLU A 7 28.93 -9.68 0.78
N THR A 8 28.10 -10.73 0.87
CA THR A 8 26.67 -10.65 0.56
C THR A 8 25.85 -9.90 1.62
N ALA A 9 26.26 -9.91 2.88
CA ALA A 9 25.52 -9.30 4.00
C ALA A 9 25.26 -7.80 3.79
N ILE A 10 26.14 -7.10 3.05
CA ILE A 10 25.96 -5.69 2.65
C ILE A 10 24.74 -5.53 1.73
N LEU A 11 24.47 -6.54 0.91
CA LEU A 11 23.38 -6.56 -0.06
C LEU A 11 22.11 -7.18 0.52
N THR A 12 22.18 -7.98 1.58
CA THR A 12 21.10 -8.83 2.12
C THR A 12 20.57 -8.41 3.50
N GLU A 13 20.35 -7.11 3.72
CA GLU A 13 19.78 -6.57 4.97
C GLU A 13 20.62 -6.88 6.24
N LYS A 14 21.96 -6.93 6.11
CA LYS A 14 22.91 -7.21 7.20
C LYS A 14 22.85 -8.64 7.77
N SER A 15 22.18 -9.57 7.09
CA SER A 15 22.28 -11.01 7.36
C SER A 15 22.70 -11.72 6.09
N GLY A 16 23.68 -12.61 6.16
CA GLY A 16 24.15 -13.39 5.02
C GLY A 16 23.04 -14.26 4.43
N PHE A 17 22.84 -14.14 3.12
CA PHE A 17 21.91 -14.93 2.33
C PHE A 17 22.55 -15.27 0.99
N ALA A 18 22.49 -16.53 0.58
CA ALA A 18 22.98 -16.96 -0.71
C ALA A 18 22.00 -17.89 -1.42
N ILE A 19 21.94 -17.72 -2.74
CA ILE A 19 21.27 -18.64 -3.66
C ILE A 19 22.30 -19.65 -4.15
N ILE A 20 21.98 -20.94 -4.02
CA ILE A 20 22.86 -22.02 -4.46
C ILE A 20 22.40 -22.50 -5.83
N ALA A 21 23.30 -22.42 -6.81
CA ALA A 21 23.06 -22.91 -8.17
C ALA A 21 23.92 -24.13 -8.49
N ASN A 22 23.40 -25.04 -9.31
CA ASN A 22 24.15 -26.16 -9.85
C ASN A 22 25.08 -25.74 -11.00
N LYS A 23 25.80 -26.71 -11.58
CA LYS A 23 26.72 -26.46 -12.72
C LYS A 23 26.02 -25.93 -13.98
N ASP A 24 24.72 -26.17 -14.13
CA ASP A 24 23.89 -25.71 -15.25
C ASP A 24 23.26 -24.32 -15.00
N GLY A 25 23.59 -23.69 -13.85
CA GLY A 25 23.08 -22.39 -13.42
C GLY A 25 21.68 -22.43 -12.78
N LYS A 26 21.10 -23.62 -12.56
CA LYS A 26 19.77 -23.75 -11.93
C LYS A 26 19.88 -23.62 -10.42
N CYS A 27 18.99 -22.83 -9.83
CA CYS A 27 18.83 -22.71 -8.39
C CYS A 27 18.38 -24.04 -7.78
N ILE A 28 19.13 -24.57 -6.83
CA ILE A 28 18.87 -25.84 -6.15
C ILE A 28 18.59 -25.68 -4.65
N GLY A 29 18.73 -24.47 -4.11
CA GLY A 29 18.48 -24.17 -2.71
C GLY A 29 18.90 -22.75 -2.34
N VAL A 30 18.54 -22.34 -1.13
CA VAL A 30 19.02 -21.11 -0.51
C VAL A 30 19.64 -21.42 0.84
N VAL A 31 20.47 -20.51 1.34
CA VAL A 31 21.05 -20.63 2.67
C VAL A 31 21.17 -19.24 3.29
N SER A 32 20.67 -19.13 4.51
CA SER A 32 20.78 -17.94 5.34
C SER A 32 21.70 -18.17 6.55
N ASP A 33 22.11 -17.10 7.22
CA ASP A 33 22.80 -17.21 8.52
C ASP A 33 22.00 -18.02 9.54
N GLY A 34 20.66 -17.96 9.47
CA GLY A 34 19.77 -18.73 10.34
C GLY A 34 19.90 -20.23 10.12
N ASP A 35 20.02 -20.66 8.87
CA ASP A 35 20.19 -22.08 8.50
C ASP A 35 21.57 -22.60 8.93
N ILE A 36 22.62 -21.81 8.66
CA ILE A 36 23.98 -22.12 9.09
C ILE A 36 24.02 -22.24 10.61
N ARG A 37 23.54 -21.23 11.35
CA ARG A 37 23.54 -21.24 12.81
C ARG A 37 22.80 -22.45 13.39
N ARG A 38 21.63 -22.81 12.83
CA ARG A 38 20.86 -23.96 13.28
C ARG A 38 21.63 -25.28 13.10
N LYS A 39 22.26 -25.46 11.93
CA LYS A 39 23.02 -26.67 11.60
C LYS A 39 24.31 -26.80 12.42
N LEU A 40 24.96 -25.68 12.75
CA LEU A 40 26.11 -25.68 13.66
C LEU A 40 25.73 -26.08 15.09
N LEU A 41 24.56 -25.65 15.58
CA LEU A 41 24.05 -26.09 16.89
C LEU A 41 23.71 -27.59 16.92
N GLU A 42 23.39 -28.19 15.77
CA GLU A 42 23.19 -29.63 15.60
C GLU A 42 24.53 -30.41 15.51
N GLY A 43 25.68 -29.73 15.60
CA GLY A 43 27.00 -30.35 15.61
C GLY A 43 27.63 -30.58 14.23
N ILE A 44 27.07 -29.98 13.17
CA ILE A 44 27.67 -30.04 11.84
C ILE A 44 28.95 -29.20 11.80
N SER A 45 30.02 -29.75 11.22
CA SER A 45 31.30 -29.02 11.07
C SER A 45 31.17 -27.88 10.07
N MET A 46 31.92 -26.79 10.33
CA MET A 46 32.10 -25.67 9.40
C MET A 46 32.65 -26.08 8.03
N ASP A 47 33.36 -27.21 7.97
CA ASP A 47 33.97 -27.76 6.76
C ASP A 47 33.00 -28.62 5.93
N SER A 48 31.77 -28.79 6.41
CA SER A 48 30.77 -29.62 5.73
C SER A 48 30.35 -28.98 4.41
N PRO A 49 30.04 -29.78 3.36
CA PRO A 49 29.54 -29.26 2.10
C PRO A 49 28.25 -28.44 2.29
N ILE A 50 28.10 -27.34 1.55
CA ILE A 50 26.92 -26.45 1.67
C ILE A 50 25.60 -27.18 1.38
N GLU A 51 25.65 -28.26 0.60
CA GLU A 51 24.51 -29.11 0.26
C GLU A 51 23.84 -29.77 1.47
N THR A 52 24.56 -29.94 2.60
CA THR A 52 24.01 -30.52 3.83
C THR A 52 23.30 -29.48 4.71
N ILE A 53 23.51 -28.20 4.44
CA ILE A 53 23.01 -27.06 5.23
C ILE A 53 21.88 -26.34 4.49
N MET A 54 21.96 -26.25 3.16
CA MET A 54 21.02 -25.45 2.36
C MET A 54 19.57 -25.91 2.50
N ASN A 55 18.66 -24.95 2.51
CA ASN A 55 17.23 -25.21 2.44
C ASN A 55 16.80 -25.44 0.98
N ARG A 56 16.28 -26.64 0.71
CA ARG A 56 15.73 -27.03 -0.61
C ARG A 56 14.26 -26.67 -0.77
N ASP A 57 13.54 -26.48 0.33
CA ASP A 57 12.14 -26.06 0.34
C ASP A 57 12.06 -24.56 0.67
N PHE A 58 12.37 -23.74 -0.34
CA PHE A 58 12.45 -22.29 -0.19
C PHE A 58 11.39 -21.59 -1.04
N SER A 59 10.94 -20.44 -0.55
CA SER A 59 10.03 -19.57 -1.29
C SER A 59 10.80 -18.86 -2.41
N PHE A 60 10.22 -18.80 -3.60
CA PHE A 60 10.74 -18.04 -4.74
C PHE A 60 9.57 -17.45 -5.55
N VAL A 61 9.89 -16.52 -6.43
CA VAL A 61 8.96 -15.95 -7.42
C VAL A 61 9.60 -15.94 -8.80
N THR A 62 8.79 -15.68 -9.82
CA THR A 62 9.27 -15.45 -11.18
C THR A 62 9.22 -13.97 -11.55
N ASP A 63 9.98 -13.57 -12.56
CA ASP A 63 9.95 -12.21 -13.12
C ASP A 63 8.60 -11.84 -13.76
N LYS A 64 7.74 -12.85 -13.99
CA LYS A 64 6.37 -12.69 -14.49
C LYS A 64 5.31 -12.64 -13.38
N ASP A 65 5.68 -12.83 -12.12
CA ASP A 65 4.72 -12.81 -11.03
C ASP A 65 4.24 -11.39 -10.73
N SER A 66 2.94 -11.25 -10.45
CA SER A 66 2.36 -9.97 -10.05
C SER A 66 2.91 -9.48 -8.71
N SER A 67 2.95 -8.16 -8.52
CA SER A 67 3.40 -7.56 -7.26
C SER A 67 2.59 -8.05 -6.06
N TYR A 68 1.29 -8.34 -6.23
CA TYR A 68 0.46 -8.94 -5.18
C TYR A 68 0.95 -10.33 -4.76
N LYS A 69 1.28 -11.20 -5.72
CA LYS A 69 1.80 -12.54 -5.43
C LYS A 69 3.15 -12.44 -4.72
N ILE A 70 4.00 -11.49 -5.12
CA ILE A 70 5.29 -11.25 -4.48
C ILE A 70 5.10 -10.76 -3.03
N LEU A 71 4.24 -9.76 -2.80
CA LEU A 71 3.90 -9.28 -1.45
C LEU A 71 3.39 -10.40 -0.55
N ARG A 72 2.52 -11.27 -1.06
CA ARG A 72 2.00 -12.41 -0.31
C ARG A 72 3.06 -13.43 0.08
N GLN A 73 4.18 -13.53 -0.66
CA GLN A 73 5.30 -14.39 -0.23
C GLN A 73 6.05 -13.78 0.96
N PHE A 74 6.11 -12.46 1.07
CA PHE A 74 6.74 -11.79 2.21
C PHE A 74 5.96 -11.99 3.52
N ASP A 75 4.64 -12.21 3.46
CA ASP A 75 3.82 -12.56 4.63
C ASP A 75 4.26 -13.87 5.32
N LYS A 76 5.02 -14.73 4.62
CA LYS A 76 5.59 -15.96 5.18
C LYS A 76 6.86 -15.73 6.02
N ALA A 77 7.11 -14.49 6.47
CA ALA A 77 8.31 -14.09 7.21
C ALA A 77 9.63 -14.38 6.48
N VAL A 78 9.61 -14.35 5.15
CA VAL A 78 10.81 -14.45 4.31
C VAL A 78 11.31 -13.03 4.05
N THR A 79 12.58 -12.74 4.31
CA THR A 79 13.15 -11.40 4.05
C THR A 79 13.77 -11.27 2.66
N ASN A 80 14.38 -12.35 2.18
CA ASN A 80 15.07 -12.42 0.89
C ASN A 80 14.36 -13.45 0.01
N LEU A 81 13.85 -13.01 -1.13
CA LEU A 81 13.00 -13.79 -2.02
C LEU A 81 13.68 -13.91 -3.41
N PRO A 82 14.26 -15.06 -3.75
CA PRO A 82 14.87 -15.30 -5.06
C PRO A 82 13.86 -15.12 -6.18
N VAL A 83 14.29 -14.46 -7.26
CA VAL A 83 13.55 -14.36 -8.52
C VAL A 83 14.20 -15.29 -9.52
N LEU A 84 13.44 -16.26 -10.00
CA LEU A 84 13.90 -17.27 -10.96
C LEU A 84 13.26 -17.06 -12.33
N ASP A 85 13.98 -17.37 -13.40
CA ASP A 85 13.39 -17.49 -14.72
C ASP A 85 12.61 -18.81 -14.91
N MET A 86 12.05 -19.01 -16.10
CA MET A 86 11.32 -20.23 -16.46
C MET A 86 12.19 -21.50 -16.44
N ASP A 87 13.52 -21.36 -16.55
CA ASP A 87 14.49 -22.45 -16.51
C ASP A 87 15.02 -22.72 -15.09
N SER A 88 14.44 -22.06 -14.07
CA SER A 88 14.84 -22.10 -12.66
C SER A 88 16.23 -21.51 -12.38
N ARG A 89 16.70 -20.59 -13.21
CA ARG A 89 17.96 -19.88 -12.98
C ARG A 89 17.69 -18.59 -12.20
N PRO A 90 18.54 -18.23 -11.22
CA PRO A 90 18.38 -17.00 -10.48
C PRO A 90 18.71 -15.79 -11.35
N VAL A 91 17.73 -14.90 -11.50
CA VAL A 91 17.87 -13.67 -12.29
C VAL A 91 17.86 -12.41 -11.43
N ASN A 92 17.25 -12.46 -10.24
CA ASN A 92 17.20 -11.33 -9.32
C ASN A 92 16.94 -11.78 -7.87
N LEU A 93 17.00 -10.86 -6.92
CA LEU A 93 16.67 -11.07 -5.51
C LEU A 93 15.82 -9.90 -5.01
N TYR A 94 14.57 -10.18 -4.61
CA TYR A 94 13.73 -9.19 -3.94
C TYR A 94 13.96 -9.25 -2.44
N GLN A 95 13.95 -8.07 -1.81
CA GLN A 95 14.14 -7.93 -0.37
C GLN A 95 12.98 -7.14 0.19
N TYR A 96 12.40 -7.59 1.30
CA TYR A 96 11.19 -6.97 1.83
C TYR A 96 11.35 -5.45 2.05
N SER A 97 12.48 -5.01 2.63
CA SER A 97 12.71 -3.58 2.90
C SER A 97 12.89 -2.72 1.65
N LYS A 98 13.31 -3.32 0.53
CA LYS A 98 13.55 -2.62 -0.75
C LYS A 98 12.49 -2.90 -1.79
N PHE A 99 11.60 -3.86 -1.53
CA PHE A 99 10.56 -4.24 -2.46
C PHE A 99 9.47 -3.19 -2.42
N MET A 100 9.69 -2.14 -3.20
CA MET A 100 8.61 -1.34 -3.71
C MET A 100 7.95 -2.18 -4.79
N ALA A 101 6.87 -2.89 -4.43
CA ALA A 101 5.88 -3.30 -5.42
C ALA A 101 5.74 -2.13 -6.38
N SER A 102 5.92 -2.34 -7.68
CA SER A 102 5.67 -1.30 -8.66
C SER A 102 4.21 -0.88 -8.52
N PHE A 103 3.95 0.09 -7.66
CA PHE A 103 2.70 0.84 -7.56
C PHE A 103 2.35 1.53 -8.89
N ARG A 104 3.24 1.40 -9.89
CA ARG A 104 3.25 2.03 -11.20
C ARG A 104 2.74 1.14 -12.35
N SER A 105 2.47 -0.16 -12.15
CA SER A 105 2.08 -1.05 -13.26
C SER A 105 0.57 -1.32 -13.38
N GLU A 106 -0.22 -1.03 -12.34
CA GLU A 106 -1.68 -1.04 -12.42
C GLU A 106 -2.23 0.19 -11.70
N PRO A 107 -3.19 0.93 -12.30
CA PRO A 107 -3.78 2.09 -11.65
C PRO A 107 -4.44 1.65 -10.34
N ARG A 108 -3.91 2.13 -9.21
CA ARG A 108 -4.47 1.81 -7.90
C ARG A 108 -5.72 2.66 -7.70
N ILE A 109 -6.88 2.02 -7.86
CA ILE A 109 -8.18 2.65 -7.64
C ILE A 109 -8.68 2.33 -6.24
N ILE A 110 -8.81 3.36 -5.41
CA ILE A 110 -9.40 3.27 -4.07
C ILE A 110 -10.80 3.87 -4.16
N ARG A 111 -11.82 3.16 -3.68
CA ARG A 111 -13.20 3.66 -3.65
C ARG A 111 -13.73 3.67 -2.23
N ALA A 112 -14.37 4.78 -1.86
CA ALA A 112 -15.09 4.93 -0.61
C ALA A 112 -16.52 5.38 -0.91
N ARG A 113 -17.47 4.96 -0.06
CA ARG A 113 -18.84 5.48 -0.06
C ARG A 113 -19.29 5.74 1.36
N VAL A 114 -20.04 6.82 1.56
CA VAL A 114 -20.59 7.21 2.86
C VAL A 114 -22.10 7.45 2.68
N PRO A 115 -22.95 6.84 3.51
CA PRO A 115 -24.39 7.09 3.46
C PRO A 115 -24.72 8.46 4.03
N VAL A 116 -25.73 9.11 3.49
CA VAL A 116 -26.32 10.31 4.09
C VAL A 116 -27.29 9.95 5.21
N ARG A 117 -27.71 10.94 5.98
CA ARG A 117 -28.59 10.78 7.14
C ARG A 117 -29.86 11.59 7.05
N VAL A 118 -30.89 11.11 7.73
CA VAL A 118 -32.09 11.88 8.08
C VAL A 118 -32.11 12.08 9.59
N SER A 119 -32.29 13.33 10.02
CA SER A 119 -32.47 13.67 11.44
C SER A 119 -33.96 13.69 11.77
N PHE A 120 -34.36 12.92 12.78
CA PHE A 120 -35.76 12.84 13.23
C PHE A 120 -36.07 13.81 14.36
N SER A 121 -35.10 14.07 15.24
CA SER A 121 -35.25 14.99 16.37
C SER A 121 -33.90 15.53 16.83
N GLY A 122 -33.92 16.68 17.52
CA GLY A 122 -32.73 17.33 18.07
C GLY A 122 -31.87 18.09 17.06
N GLY A 123 -32.32 18.27 15.81
CA GLY A 123 -31.59 19.07 14.81
C GLY A 123 -31.36 20.51 15.29
N GLY A 124 -30.14 21.01 15.18
CA GLY A 124 -29.74 22.33 15.67
C GLY A 124 -29.26 22.35 17.12
N THR A 125 -29.56 21.31 17.92
CA THR A 125 -28.97 21.18 19.26
C THR A 125 -27.50 20.79 19.22
N ASP A 126 -27.00 20.37 18.04
CA ASP A 126 -25.61 20.08 17.73
C ASP A 126 -24.75 21.32 17.45
N MET A 127 -25.32 22.53 17.55
CA MET A 127 -24.57 23.78 17.44
C MET A 127 -23.71 24.02 18.68
N SER A 128 -22.46 24.45 18.48
CA SER A 128 -21.45 24.62 19.53
C SER A 128 -21.96 25.43 20.73
N ASN A 129 -22.61 26.58 20.48
CA ASN A 129 -23.14 27.44 21.54
C ASN A 129 -24.19 26.72 22.42
N TYR A 130 -24.95 25.79 21.86
CA TYR A 130 -25.99 25.07 22.60
C TYR A 130 -25.38 23.92 23.41
N ILE A 131 -24.43 23.17 22.84
CA ILE A 131 -23.74 22.05 23.50
C ILE A 131 -22.96 22.54 24.73
N GLU A 132 -22.37 23.74 24.66
CA GLU A 132 -21.62 24.32 25.78
C GLU A 132 -22.52 24.65 26.99
N GLU A 133 -23.77 25.01 26.75
CA GLU A 133 -24.70 25.47 27.79
C GLU A 133 -25.65 24.37 28.30
N SER A 134 -25.91 23.33 27.51
CA SER A 134 -26.93 22.32 27.82
C SER A 134 -26.61 20.94 27.24
N PRO A 135 -26.94 19.84 27.95
CA PRO A 135 -26.88 18.50 27.40
C PRO A 135 -27.74 18.39 26.13
N ALA A 136 -27.11 18.00 25.02
CA ALA A 136 -27.76 17.89 23.72
C ALA A 136 -27.72 16.44 23.21
N ALA A 137 -28.73 16.07 22.42
CA ALA A 137 -28.79 14.77 21.76
C ALA A 137 -29.54 14.89 20.42
N VAL A 138 -29.03 14.21 19.40
CA VAL A 138 -29.64 14.14 18.07
C VAL A 138 -30.05 12.70 17.77
N LEU A 139 -31.31 12.51 17.38
CA LEU A 139 -31.79 11.23 16.87
C LEU A 139 -31.78 11.26 15.34
N SER A 140 -30.93 10.44 14.73
CA SER A 140 -30.81 10.34 13.28
C SER A 140 -30.60 8.89 12.82
N SER A 141 -30.83 8.63 11.54
CA SER A 141 -30.51 7.36 10.90
C SER A 141 -30.00 7.58 9.49
N THR A 142 -29.09 6.70 9.05
CA THR A 142 -28.61 6.70 7.67
C THR A 142 -29.66 6.12 6.72
N ILE A 143 -29.67 6.60 5.49
CA ILE A 143 -30.57 6.09 4.44
C ILE A 143 -29.75 5.50 3.29
N ASN A 144 -30.42 4.79 2.37
CA ASN A 144 -29.82 4.16 1.20
C ASN A 144 -29.52 5.17 0.06
N LYS A 145 -28.91 6.29 0.44
CA LYS A 145 -28.41 7.34 -0.45
C LYS A 145 -26.96 7.64 -0.09
N TYR A 146 -26.09 7.77 -1.08
CA TYR A 146 -24.65 7.79 -0.84
C TYR A 146 -23.94 8.97 -1.51
N CYS A 147 -22.84 9.41 -0.88
CA CYS A 147 -21.75 10.11 -1.54
C CYS A 147 -20.63 9.09 -1.78
N THR A 148 -20.12 9.05 -3.01
CA THR A 148 -19.09 8.10 -3.45
C THR A 148 -17.89 8.86 -3.97
N THR A 149 -16.70 8.40 -3.58
CA THR A 149 -15.43 8.95 -4.01
C THR A 149 -14.53 7.85 -4.55
N SER A 150 -13.87 8.10 -5.67
CA SER A 150 -12.82 7.25 -6.24
C SER A 150 -11.51 8.04 -6.32
N VAL A 151 -10.43 7.46 -5.82
CA VAL A 151 -9.07 7.98 -5.96
C VAL A 151 -8.29 7.04 -6.87
N ILE A 152 -7.73 7.55 -7.95
CA ILE A 152 -6.85 6.82 -8.87
C ILE A 152 -5.45 7.41 -8.68
N ILE A 153 -4.52 6.60 -8.17
CA ILE A 153 -3.14 7.05 -7.97
C ILE A 153 -2.45 7.21 -9.32
N ARG A 154 -1.71 8.31 -9.49
CA ARG A 154 -0.95 8.67 -10.69
C ARG A 154 0.56 8.47 -10.45
N ASP A 155 1.30 8.40 -11.55
CA ASP A 155 2.77 8.31 -11.54
C ASP A 155 3.47 9.68 -11.51
N ASP A 156 2.70 10.76 -11.65
CA ASP A 156 3.14 12.15 -11.51
C ASP A 156 2.69 12.73 -10.14
N ASN A 157 2.94 14.02 -9.93
CA ASN A 157 2.52 14.74 -8.72
C ASN A 157 1.22 15.54 -8.93
N GLU A 158 0.57 15.40 -10.09
CA GLU A 158 -0.58 16.20 -10.42
C GLU A 158 -1.81 15.77 -9.60
N ILE A 159 -2.62 16.75 -9.22
CA ILE A 159 -3.86 16.53 -8.48
C ILE A 159 -5.01 16.99 -9.36
N HIS A 160 -5.89 16.06 -9.70
CA HIS A 160 -7.07 16.31 -10.52
C HIS A 160 -8.31 15.99 -9.67
N ILE A 161 -9.25 16.93 -9.56
CA ILE A 161 -10.47 16.79 -8.77
C ILE A 161 -11.65 16.97 -9.72
N THR A 162 -12.60 16.04 -9.70
CA THR A 162 -13.82 16.08 -10.49
C THR A 162 -15.02 15.78 -9.61
N SER A 163 -15.98 16.71 -9.51
CA SER A 163 -17.32 16.42 -9.00
C SER A 163 -18.24 16.15 -10.19
N LYS A 164 -18.69 14.90 -10.32
CA LYS A 164 -19.52 14.44 -11.44
C LYS A 164 -20.96 14.95 -11.34
N ASP A 165 -21.46 15.07 -10.12
CA ASP A 165 -22.80 15.56 -9.80
C ASP A 165 -22.96 17.06 -10.04
N LEU A 166 -21.94 17.86 -9.72
CA LEU A 166 -21.94 19.31 -9.95
C LEU A 166 -21.32 19.72 -11.29
N ASN A 167 -20.75 18.76 -12.04
CA ASN A 167 -19.99 19.00 -13.27
C ASN A 167 -18.88 20.05 -13.09
N LEU A 168 -18.13 19.93 -11.99
CA LEU A 168 -17.02 20.79 -11.63
C LEU A 168 -15.69 20.04 -11.76
N GLY A 169 -14.65 20.75 -12.16
CA GLY A 169 -13.30 20.20 -12.30
C GLY A 169 -12.24 21.18 -11.81
N TYR A 170 -11.17 20.65 -11.23
CA TYR A 170 -10.01 21.40 -10.78
C TYR A 170 -8.74 20.55 -11.01
N SER A 171 -7.64 21.18 -11.41
CA SER A 171 -6.36 20.50 -11.60
C SER A 171 -5.20 21.38 -11.17
N THR A 172 -4.19 20.78 -10.56
CA THR A 172 -2.94 21.47 -10.20
C THR A 172 -1.73 20.55 -10.33
N ARG A 173 -0.53 21.13 -10.44
CA ARG A 173 0.73 20.39 -10.67
C ARG A 173 1.24 19.64 -9.44
N ASN A 174 0.88 20.10 -8.25
CA ASN A 174 1.27 19.52 -6.97
C ASN A 174 0.45 20.12 -5.82
N LEU A 175 0.66 19.59 -4.61
CA LEU A 175 -0.05 19.98 -3.39
C LEU A 175 0.15 21.46 -2.99
N ASP A 176 1.35 22.01 -3.22
CA ASP A 176 1.69 23.39 -2.84
C ASP A 176 0.96 24.42 -3.71
N GLU A 177 0.65 24.04 -4.95
CA GLU A 177 -0.05 24.85 -5.95
C GLU A 177 -1.58 24.75 -5.85
N ILE A 178 -2.13 24.19 -4.77
CA ILE A 178 -3.59 24.23 -4.55
C ILE A 178 -4.03 25.67 -4.21
N GLU A 179 -4.91 26.19 -5.07
CA GLU A 179 -5.54 27.51 -4.98
C GLU A 179 -7.00 27.40 -4.50
N TYR A 180 -7.41 28.31 -3.62
CA TYR A 180 -8.77 28.43 -3.12
C TYR A 180 -9.55 29.52 -3.87
N GLY A 181 -10.89 29.48 -3.78
CA GLY A 181 -11.78 30.49 -4.36
C GLY A 181 -12.84 29.91 -5.29
N ASP A 182 -13.07 28.59 -5.28
CA ASP A 182 -14.12 27.95 -6.06
C ASP A 182 -14.97 26.97 -5.21
N ASP A 183 -15.95 26.35 -5.86
CA ASP A 183 -16.92 25.46 -5.22
C ASP A 183 -16.33 24.13 -4.71
N LEU A 184 -15.03 23.85 -4.95
CA LEU A 184 -14.34 22.64 -4.52
C LEU A 184 -13.41 22.87 -3.32
N ASP A 185 -13.44 24.06 -2.71
CA ASP A 185 -12.53 24.46 -1.63
C ASP A 185 -12.55 23.53 -0.41
N LEU A 186 -13.71 22.95 -0.05
CA LEU A 186 -13.81 21.98 1.04
C LEU A 186 -12.97 20.73 0.76
N ILE A 187 -13.04 20.22 -0.47
CA ILE A 187 -12.29 19.03 -0.90
C ILE A 187 -10.80 19.36 -0.94
N LYS A 188 -10.43 20.53 -1.48
CA LYS A 188 -9.04 21.02 -1.50
C LYS A 188 -8.47 21.17 -0.09
N ALA A 189 -9.25 21.66 0.86
CA ALA A 189 -8.86 21.77 2.26
C ALA A 189 -8.61 20.39 2.88
N ALA A 190 -9.49 19.42 2.64
CA ALA A 190 -9.29 18.05 3.10
C ALA A 190 -7.99 17.45 2.52
N ILE A 191 -7.72 17.65 1.23
CA ILE A 191 -6.46 17.21 0.58
C ILE A 191 -5.24 17.88 1.25
N LYS A 192 -5.28 19.20 1.49
CA LYS A 192 -4.19 19.91 2.19
C LYS A 192 -3.97 19.39 3.61
N VAL A 193 -5.01 18.97 4.32
CA VAL A 193 -4.86 18.39 5.66
C VAL A 193 -4.24 17.00 5.60
N MET A 194 -4.59 16.20 4.59
CA MET A 194 -4.09 14.83 4.44
C MET A 194 -2.62 14.74 3.99
N GLN A 195 -2.09 15.78 3.34
CA GLN A 195 -0.69 15.86 2.86
C GLN A 195 -0.21 14.62 2.08
N PRO A 196 -0.89 14.22 0.98
CA PRO A 196 -0.43 13.11 0.15
C PRO A 196 0.89 13.44 -0.53
N ASP A 197 1.79 12.46 -0.61
CA ASP A 197 3.12 12.55 -1.24
C ASP A 197 3.14 11.99 -2.68
N TYR A 198 1.98 11.87 -3.32
CA TYR A 198 1.77 11.36 -4.68
C TYR A 198 0.64 12.12 -5.40
N GLY A 199 0.66 12.11 -6.74
CA GLY A 199 -0.43 12.62 -7.57
C GLY A 199 -1.61 11.64 -7.67
N PHE A 200 -2.80 12.17 -7.95
CA PHE A 200 -4.02 11.38 -8.05
C PHE A 200 -5.13 12.08 -8.84
N ASP A 201 -6.03 11.27 -9.42
CA ASP A 201 -7.35 11.70 -9.86
C ASP A 201 -8.39 11.38 -8.77
N LEU A 202 -9.11 12.39 -8.32
CA LEU A 202 -10.18 12.32 -7.34
C LEU A 202 -11.52 12.56 -8.02
N GLU A 203 -12.35 11.52 -8.10
CA GLU A 203 -13.71 11.61 -8.61
C GLU A 203 -14.72 11.53 -7.47
N ILE A 204 -15.67 12.45 -7.42
CA ILE A 204 -16.71 12.52 -6.40
C ILE A 204 -18.08 12.50 -7.09
N TYR A 205 -19.05 11.83 -6.48
CA TYR A 205 -20.42 11.76 -6.93
C TYR A 205 -21.40 11.62 -5.76
N ALA A 206 -22.39 12.52 -5.68
CA ALA A 206 -23.50 12.43 -4.74
C ALA A 206 -24.81 12.03 -5.45
N GLU A 207 -25.59 11.14 -4.83
CA GLU A 207 -26.90 10.67 -5.34
C GLU A 207 -28.09 11.62 -5.02
N PHE A 208 -27.78 12.84 -4.58
CA PHE A 208 -28.72 13.83 -4.06
C PHE A 208 -28.20 15.23 -4.37
N GLU A 209 -29.11 16.20 -4.46
CA GLU A 209 -28.75 17.60 -4.72
C GLU A 209 -28.24 18.32 -3.46
N PRO A 210 -27.41 19.37 -3.62
CA PRO A 210 -27.09 20.29 -2.54
C PRO A 210 -28.35 20.87 -1.88
N GLY A 211 -28.29 21.13 -0.57
CA GLY A 211 -29.38 21.77 0.15
C GLY A 211 -30.59 20.86 0.49
N THR A 212 -30.51 19.55 0.23
CA THR A 212 -31.58 18.58 0.56
C THR A 212 -31.80 18.35 2.06
N GLY A 213 -30.92 18.89 2.92
CA GLY A 213 -30.99 18.67 4.38
C GLY A 213 -30.53 17.27 4.83
N LEU A 214 -29.97 16.46 3.92
CA LEU A 214 -29.51 15.10 4.21
C LEU A 214 -28.11 15.04 4.86
N GLY A 215 -27.51 16.20 5.15
CA GLY A 215 -26.14 16.29 5.67
C GLY A 215 -25.07 15.96 4.63
N GLY A 216 -25.36 16.22 3.35
CA GLY A 216 -24.46 15.88 2.24
C GLY A 216 -23.20 16.74 2.11
N SER A 217 -23.16 17.88 2.80
CA SER A 217 -22.01 18.82 2.79
C SER A 217 -21.08 18.64 4.00
N SER A 218 -21.37 17.67 4.87
CA SER A 218 -20.64 17.40 6.11
C SER A 218 -19.48 16.42 5.91
#